data_AF-A0A4V2FQJ8-F1
#
_entry.id   AF-A0A4V2FQJ8-F1
#
_cell.length_a   1.000
_cell.length_b   1.000
_cell.length_c   1.000
_cell.angle_alpha   90.00
_cell.angle_beta   90.00
_cell.angle_gamma   90.00
#
_symmetry.space_group_name_H-M   'P 1'
#
loop_
_entity.id
_entity.type
_entity.pdbx_description
1 polymer ?
#
loop_
_entity_poly.entity_id
_entity_poly.type
_entity_poly.pdbx_seq_one_letter_code
_entity_poly.pdbx_strand_id
1 'polypeptide(L)' 'MTDDRDDELGLDEHRELVEALPARLLPLIAAGVMTSDEARAHLRQARQALDARQRRRR' A
#
# COMPACT_ATOMS: atom_id res chain seq x y z
N MET A 1 -9.51 10.50 27.23
CA MET A 1 -8.09 10.56 26.82
C MET A 1 -7.99 9.67 25.60
N THR A 2 -8.31 10.22 24.43
CA THR A 2 -8.10 9.53 23.16
C THR A 2 -6.59 9.45 22.98
N ASP A 3 -6.07 8.22 22.94
CA ASP A 3 -4.68 7.98 22.60
C ASP A 3 -4.59 8.20 21.08
N ASP A 4 -4.54 9.47 20.66
CA ASP A 4 -4.33 9.94 19.27
C ASP A 4 -2.87 9.68 18.83
N ARG A 5 -2.34 8.48 19.13
CA ARG A 5 -1.04 7.99 18.65
C ARG A 5 -1.18 7.01 17.49
N ASP A 6 -2.38 6.89 16.92
CA ASP A 6 -2.63 6.09 15.73
C ASP A 6 -1.99 6.74 14.49
N ASP A 7 -0.96 6.04 14.01
CA ASP A 7 -0.76 5.72 12.60
C ASP A 7 -0.18 6.78 11.64
N GLU A 8 0.80 7.57 12.08
CA GLU A 8 1.79 8.07 11.11
C GLU A 8 2.81 6.97 10.76
N LEU A 9 2.38 6.05 9.90
CA LEU A 9 3.24 5.01 9.35
C LEU A 9 4.55 5.60 8.81
N GLY A 10 5.70 5.07 9.22
CA GLY A 10 7.00 5.55 8.78
C GLY A 10 7.15 5.51 7.26
N LEU A 11 8.00 6.36 6.66
CA LEU A 11 8.21 6.32 5.21
C LEU A 11 8.78 4.97 4.76
N ASP A 12 9.67 4.40 5.57
CA ASP A 12 10.29 3.09 5.31
C ASP A 12 9.28 1.97 5.51
N GLU A 13 8.48 2.01 6.57
CA GLU A 13 7.38 1.06 6.79
C GLU A 13 6.35 1.12 5.65
N HIS A 14 6.05 2.32 5.12
CA HIS A 14 5.12 2.47 4.01
C HIS A 14 5.70 1.87 2.73
N ARG A 15 7.02 2.01 2.51
CA ARG A 15 7.71 1.36 1.41
C ARG A 15 7.60 -0.17 1.53
N GLU A 16 7.90 -0.73 2.69
CA GLU A 16 7.82 -2.17 2.93
C GLU A 16 6.42 -2.72 2.67
N LEU A 17 5.37 -2.01 3.11
CA LEU A 17 3.98 -2.41 2.85
C LEU A 17 3.64 -2.40 1.36
N VAL A 18 4.08 -1.38 0.62
CA VAL A 18 3.86 -1.29 -0.83
C VAL A 18 4.61 -2.40 -1.58
N GLU A 19 5.82 -2.74 -1.14
CA GLU A 19 6.62 -3.83 -1.72
C GLU A 19 6.04 -5.21 -1.41
N ALA A 20 5.43 -5.40 -0.24
CA ALA A 20 4.77 -6.64 0.15
C ALA A 20 3.38 -6.81 -0.51
N LEU A 21 2.79 -5.74 -1.03
CA LEU A 21 1.42 -5.74 -1.55
C LEU A 21 1.18 -6.77 -2.68
N PRO A 22 2.06 -6.96 -3.69
CA PRO A 22 1.85 -7.96 -4.73
C PRO A 22 1.67 -9.38 -4.19
N ALA A 23 2.47 -9.78 -3.19
CA ALA A 23 2.36 -11.10 -2.58
C ALA A 23 1.02 -11.30 -1.86
N ARG A 24 0.41 -10.22 -1.36
CA ARG A 24 -0.92 -10.22 -0.73
C ARG A 24 -2.05 -10.22 -1.76
N LEU A 25 -1.85 -9.61 -2.92
CA LEU A 25 -2.86 -9.54 -3.99
C LEU A 25 -2.97 -10.85 -4.79
N LEU A 26 -1.85 -11.57 -4.98
CA LEU A 26 -1.84 -12.81 -5.77
C LEU A 26 -2.84 -13.88 -5.28
N PRO A 27 -2.96 -14.19 -3.97
CA PRO A 27 -3.96 -15.13 -3.49
C PRO A 27 -5.41 -14.68 -3.76
N LEU A 28 -5.69 -13.38 -3.70
CA LEU A 28 -7.02 -12.83 -3.98
C LEU A 28 -7.39 -12.96 -5.46
N ILE A 29 -6.40 -12.80 -6.35
CA ILE A 29 -6.57 -13.07 -7.78
C ILE A 29 -6.83 -14.56 -8.01
N ALA A 30 -6.01 -15.43 -7.41
CA ALA A 30 -6.15 -16.88 -7.55
C ALA A 30 -7.49 -17.40 -7.02
N ALA A 31 -8.01 -16.79 -5.95
CA ALA A 31 -9.32 -17.11 -5.39
C ALA A 31 -10.50 -16.52 -6.18
N GLY A 32 -10.24 -15.73 -7.24
CA GLY A 32 -11.28 -15.06 -8.03
C GLY A 32 -12.00 -13.93 -7.29
N VAL A 33 -11.48 -13.49 -6.14
CA VAL A 33 -12.03 -12.38 -5.33
C VAL A 33 -11.75 -11.04 -6.00
N MET A 34 -10.71 -10.97 -6.83
CA MET A 34 -10.26 -9.77 -7.51
C MET A 34 -9.66 -10.12 -8.87
N THR A 35 -9.86 -9.25 -9.85
CA THR A 35 -9.23 -9.39 -11.17
C THR A 35 -7.78 -8.90 -11.16
N SER A 36 -7.01 -9.35 -12.16
CA SER A 36 -5.63 -8.85 -12.33
C SER A 36 -5.56 -7.34 -12.55
N ASP A 37 -6.57 -6.74 -13.17
CA ASP A 37 -6.57 -5.30 -13.45
C ASP A 37 -6.91 -4.45 -12.23
N GLU A 38 -7.82 -4.92 -11.37
CA GLU A 38 -8.08 -4.32 -10.06
C GLU A 38 -6.84 -4.38 -9.18
N ALA A 39 -6.16 -5.53 -9.11
CA ALA A 39 -4.91 -5.67 -8.36
C ALA A 39 -3.81 -4.71 -8.86
N ARG A 40 -3.68 -4.55 -10.19
CA ARG A 40 -2.77 -3.57 -10.79
C ARG A 40 -3.17 -2.13 -10.42
N ALA A 41 -4.46 -1.82 -10.37
CA ALA A 41 -4.94 -0.50 -9.97
C ALA A 41 -4.57 -0.20 -8.51
N HIS A 42 -4.79 -1.14 -7.59
CA HIS A 42 -4.39 -1.01 -6.19
C HIS A 42 -2.88 -0.82 -6.04
N LEU A 43 -2.07 -1.61 -6.74
CA LEU A 43 -0.62 -1.47 -6.69
C LEU A 43 -0.15 -0.09 -7.22
N ARG A 44 -0.76 0.41 -8.30
CA ARG A 44 -0.47 1.75 -8.81
C ARG A 44 -0.83 2.84 -7.80
N GLN A 45 -2.01 2.76 -7.19
CA GLN A 45 -2.46 3.73 -6.18
C GLN A 45 -1.53 3.73 -4.96
N ALA A 46 -1.14 2.56 -4.47
CA ALA A 46 -0.24 2.43 -3.33
C ALA A 46 1.15 3.05 -3.62
N ARG A 47 1.70 2.81 -4.82
CA ARG A 47 2.95 3.44 -5.26
C ARG A 47 2.85 4.96 -5.37
N GLN A 48 1.75 5.46 -5.95
CA GLN A 48 1.52 6.91 -6.05
C GLN A 48 1.43 7.57 -4.67
N ALA A 49 0.79 6.92 -3.70
CA ALA A 49 0.71 7.41 -2.33
C ALA A 49 2.09 7.46 -1.65
N LEU A 50 2.93 6.44 -1.87
CA LEU A 50 4.31 6.42 -1.38
C LEU A 50 5.14 7.54 -2.01
N ASP A 51 5.09 7.70 -3.33
CA ASP A 51 5.81 8.77 -4.05
C ASP A 51 5.40 10.16 -3.54
N ALA A 52 4.10 10.38 -3.34
CA ALA A 52 3.60 11.64 -2.79
C ALA A 52 4.15 11.92 -1.39
N ARG A 53 4.22 10.91 -0.52
CA ARG A 53 4.82 11.03 0.82
C ARG A 53 6.32 11.26 0.76
N GLN A 54 7.04 10.59 -0.14
CA GLN A 54 8.48 10.80 -0.32
C GLN A 54 8.79 12.23 -0.77
N ARG A 55 7.98 12.81 -1.66
CA ARG A 55 8.15 14.20 -2.11
C ARG A 55 7.87 15.22 -1.01
N ARG A 56 6.90 14.96 -0.12
CA ARG A 56 6.57 15.85 0.99
C ARG A 56 7.62 15.87 2.11
N ARG A 57 8.47 14.84 2.21
CA ARG A 57 9.56 14.73 3.21
C ARG A 57 10.92 15.20 2.69
N ARG A 58 11.04 15.55 1.41
CA ARG A 58 12.25 16.16 0.82
C ARG A 58 12.23 17.67 1.01
#